data_AF-A0A7X4XH42-F1
#
_entry.id   AF-A0A7X4XH42-F1
#
_cell.length_a   1.000
_cell.length_b   1.000
_cell.length_c   1.000
_cell.angle_alpha   90.00
_cell.angle_beta   90.00
_cell.angle_gamma   90.00
#
_symmetry.space_group_name_H-M   'P 1'
#
loop_
_entity.id
_entity.type
_entity.pdbx_description
1 polymer ?
#
loop_
_entity_poly.entity_id
_entity_poly.type
_entity_poly.pdbx_seq_one_letter_code
_entity_poly.pdbx_strand_id
1 'polypeptide(L)' 'IKTLPIQSHYRWNNEICCDDEILLIIKTRIACYPALEEEIIRLHCYQIPEIIQLPISEGFDPYLSWLNQHTQINEQ' A
#
# COMPACT_ATOMS: atom_id res chain seq x y z
N ILE A 1 -7.09 -5.98 2.39
CA ILE A 1 -6.59 -4.61 2.66
C ILE A 1 -7.04 -4.20 4.05
N LYS A 2 -6.24 -3.43 4.82
CA LYS A 2 -6.66 -2.83 6.10
C LYS A 2 -6.61 -1.32 5.96
N THR A 3 -7.58 -0.61 6.51
CA THR A 3 -7.70 0.86 6.46
C THR A 3 -7.69 1.43 7.88
N LEU A 4 -6.97 2.53 8.11
CA LEU A 4 -7.01 3.27 9.37
C LEU A 4 -7.14 4.77 9.09
N PRO A 5 -8.01 5.51 9.80
CA PRO A 5 -7.97 6.97 9.78
C PRO A 5 -6.69 7.46 10.47
N ILE A 6 -6.03 8.44 9.87
CA ILE A 6 -4.81 9.07 10.37
C ILE A 6 -4.88 10.59 10.17
N GLN A 7 -3.99 11.30 10.84
CA GLN A 7 -3.71 12.70 10.55
C GLN A 7 -2.26 12.79 10.06
N SER A 8 -2.07 13.30 8.85
CA SER A 8 -0.76 13.43 8.22
C SER A 8 -0.21 14.84 8.39
N HIS A 9 1.08 14.94 8.68
CA HIS A 9 1.80 16.21 8.83
C HIS A 9 2.98 16.25 7.87
N TYR A 10 3.00 17.24 6.98
CA TYR A 10 4.04 17.38 5.97
C TYR A 10 4.28 18.85 5.61
N ARG A 11 5.30 19.11 4.78
CA ARG A 11 5.56 20.45 4.25
C ARG A 11 5.26 20.47 2.75
N TRP A 12 4.45 21.42 2.33
CA TRP A 12 4.12 21.64 0.92
C TRP A 12 4.10 23.14 0.63
N ASN A 13 4.70 23.58 -0.48
CA ASN A 13 4.85 25.00 -0.82
C ASN A 13 5.37 25.88 0.34
N ASN A 14 6.32 25.34 1.11
CA ASN A 14 6.93 25.99 2.27
C ASN A 14 5.97 26.21 3.47
N GLU A 15 4.76 25.67 3.42
CA GLU A 15 3.76 25.68 4.50
C GLU A 15 3.70 24.33 5.20
N ILE A 16 3.33 24.33 6.49
CA ILE A 16 3.05 23.10 7.23
C ILE A 16 1.59 22.73 6.98
N CYS A 17 1.38 21.54 6.42
CA CYS A 17 0.07 20.98 6.13
C CYS A 17 -0.32 19.94 7.18
N CYS A 18 -1.61 19.78 7.42
CA CYS A 18 -2.19 18.86 8.38
C CYS A 18 -3.54 18.37 7.83
N ASP A 19 -3.58 17.15 7.32
CA ASP A 19 -4.75 16.61 6.62
C ASP A 19 -5.23 15.31 7.27
N ASP A 20 -6.56 15.11 7.26
CA ASP A 20 -7.18 13.84 7.62
C ASP A 20 -7.06 12.88 6.43
N GLU A 21 -6.43 11.72 6.65
CA GLU A 21 -6.16 10.75 5.60
C GLU A 21 -6.49 9.32 6.03
N ILE A 22 -6.45 8.39 5.07
CA ILE A 22 -6.62 6.96 5.33
C ILE A 22 -5.33 6.22 5.02
N LEU A 23 -4.72 5.62 6.04
CA LEU A 23 -3.60 4.70 5.85
C LEU A 23 -4.10 3.35 5.33
N LEU A 24 -3.57 2.93 4.18
CA LEU A 24 -3.81 1.61 3.61
C LEU A 24 -2.65 0.66 3.93
N ILE A 25 -2.94 -0.43 4.63
CA ILE A 25 -2.00 -1.54 4.79
C ILE A 25 -2.44 -2.70 3.90
N ILE A 26 -1.87 -2.75 2.71
CA ILE A 26 -2.09 -3.80 1.70
C ILE A 26 -1.07 -4.92 1.93
N LYS A 27 -1.53 -6.17 1.88
CA LYS A 27 -0.68 -7.36 2.00
C LYS A 27 -0.72 -8.05 0.65
N THR A 28 0.45 -8.29 0.09
CA THR A 28 0.60 -8.93 -1.21
C THR A 28 1.96 -9.62 -1.28
N ARG A 29 2.18 -10.41 -2.32
CA ARG A 29 3.50 -10.98 -2.62
C ARG A 29 4.40 -9.92 -3.25
N ILE A 30 5.71 -10.04 -3.02
CA ILE A 30 6.73 -9.17 -3.63
C ILE A 30 6.56 -9.09 -5.14
N ALA A 31 6.30 -10.23 -5.79
CA ALA A 31 6.14 -10.31 -7.24
C ALA A 31 4.93 -9.52 -7.78
N CYS A 32 3.92 -9.25 -6.95
CA CYS A 32 2.74 -8.46 -7.32
C CYS A 32 2.93 -6.95 -7.09
N TYR A 33 4.03 -6.52 -6.46
CA TYR A 33 4.23 -5.12 -6.11
C TYR A 33 4.26 -4.18 -7.31
N PRO A 34 4.99 -4.45 -8.42
CA PRO A 34 5.04 -3.52 -9.55
C PRO A 34 3.66 -3.21 -10.14
N ALA A 35 2.86 -4.26 -10.37
CA ALA A 35 1.49 -4.09 -10.89
C ALA A 35 0.57 -3.39 -9.88
N LEU A 36 0.76 -3.63 -8.58
CA LEU A 36 -0.02 -2.96 -7.54
C LEU A 36 0.33 -1.47 -7.43
N GLU A 37 1.63 -1.12 -7.49
CA GLU A 37 2.10 0.26 -7.46
C GLU A 37 1.53 1.05 -8.65
N GLU A 38 1.62 0.49 -9.86
CA GLU A 38 1.05 1.09 -11.06
C GLU A 38 -0.46 1.33 -10.92
N GLU A 39 -1.20 0.33 -10.43
CA GLU A 39 -2.65 0.44 -10.26
C GLU A 39 -3.04 1.46 -9.18
N ILE A 40 -2.28 1.54 -8.08
CA ILE A 40 -2.48 2.57 -7.07
C ILE A 40 -2.26 3.95 -7.68
N ILE A 41 -1.14 4.17 -8.40
CA ILE A 41 -0.86 5.45 -9.07
C ILE A 41 -2.00 5.82 -10.03
N ARG A 42 -2.49 4.86 -10.82
CA ARG A 42 -3.58 5.07 -11.78
C ARG A 42 -4.89 5.49 -11.12
N LEU A 43 -5.16 5.00 -9.92
CA LEU A 43 -6.41 5.26 -9.19
C LEU A 43 -6.32 6.42 -8.18
N HIS A 44 -5.11 6.81 -7.76
CA HIS A 44 -4.93 7.75 -6.67
C HIS A 44 -5.35 9.17 -7.06
N CYS A 45 -5.96 9.90 -6.12
CA CYS A 45 -6.37 11.29 -6.33
C CYS A 45 -5.20 12.28 -6.28
N TYR A 46 -4.11 11.91 -5.61
CA TYR A 46 -2.90 12.73 -5.52
C TYR A 46 -1.95 12.47 -6.68
N GLN A 47 -1.25 13.52 -7.10
CA GLN A 47 -0.23 13.44 -8.13
C GLN A 47 0.98 12.58 -7.69
N ILE A 48 1.32 12.60 -6.41
CA ILE A 48 2.43 11.83 -5.84
C ILE A 48 1.94 11.15 -4.55
N PRO A 49 1.36 9.94 -4.65
CA PRO A 49 0.93 9.18 -3.46
C PRO A 49 2.10 8.61 -2.68
N GLU A 50 1.93 8.44 -1.36
CA GLU A 50 2.84 7.63 -0.55
C GLU A 50 2.60 6.14 -0.83
N ILE A 51 3.60 5.46 -1.40
CA ILE A 51 3.59 4.02 -1.64
C ILE A 51 4.93 3.45 -1.17
N ILE A 52 4.91 2.66 -0.11
CA ILE A 52 6.12 2.09 0.50
C ILE A 52 5.91 0.58 0.73
N GLN A 53 6.83 -0.23 0.22
CA GLN A 53 6.86 -1.67 0.50
C GLN A 53 7.65 -1.95 1.79
N LEU A 54 7.07 -2.74 2.68
CA LEU A 54 7.74 -3.30 3.85
C LEU A 54 7.72 -4.84 3.75
N PRO A 55 8.88 -5.54 3.83
CA PRO A 55 8.90 -6.98 3.76
C PRO A 55 8.34 -7.64 5.03
N ILE A 56 7.53 -8.68 4.86
CA ILE A 56 7.13 -9.58 5.96
C ILE A 56 8.23 -10.64 6.07
N SER A 57 9.01 -10.60 7.16
CA SER A 57 10.10 -11.56 7.39
C SER A 57 9.60 -12.90 7.94
N GLU A 58 8.57 -12.87 8.79
CA GLU A 58 8.02 -14.04 9.49
C GLU A 58 6.52 -13.82 9.75
N GLY A 59 5.77 -14.91 9.96
CA GLY A 59 4.34 -14.83 10.27
C GLY A 59 3.73 -16.21 10.52
N PHE A 60 2.43 -16.24 10.79
CA PHE A 60 1.71 -17.50 10.99
C PHE A 60 1.53 -18.25 9.66
N ASP A 61 2.17 -19.41 9.50
CA ASP A 61 2.26 -20.14 8.22
C ASP A 61 0.93 -20.34 7.50
N PRO A 62 -0.18 -20.73 8.16
CA PRO A 62 -1.46 -20.87 7.48
C PRO A 62 -1.96 -19.56 6.87
N TYR A 63 -1.71 -18.43 7.53
CA TYR A 63 -2.10 -17.12 7.01
C TYR A 63 -1.25 -16.70 5.82
N LEU A 64 0.08 -16.91 5.90
CA LEU A 64 0.98 -16.61 4.78
C LEU A 64 0.68 -17.50 3.57
N SER A 65 0.35 -18.78 3.81
CA SER A 65 -0.08 -19.70 2.76
C SER A 65 -1.39 -19.25 2.09
N TRP A 66 -2.37 -18.84 2.90
CA TRP A 66 -3.62 -18.27 2.38
C TRP A 66 -3.37 -16.99 1.56
N LEU A 67 -2.51 -16.08 2.05
CA LEU A 67 -2.14 -14.87 1.33
C LEU A 67 -1.51 -15.18 -0.03
N ASN A 68 -0.59 -16.15 -0.08
CA ASN A 68 0.07 -16.59 -1.31
C ASN A 68 -0.89 -17.16 -2.34
N GLN A 69 -1.95 -17.87 -1.92
CA GLN A 69 -2.96 -18.43 -2.80
C GLN A 69 -3.87 -17.36 -3.42
N HIS A 70 -4.13 -16.28 -2.68
CA HIS A 70 -5.12 -15.24 -3.03
C HIS A 70 -4.51 -13.99 -3.66
N THR A 71 -3.20 -13.95 -3.85
CA THR A 71 -2.54 -12.83 -4.53
C THR A 71 -1.74 -13.40 -5.68
N GLN A 72 -2.18 -13.20 -6.91
CA GLN A 72 -1.57 -13.78 -8.10
C GLN A 72 -1.16 -12.66 -9.07
N ILE A 73 -0.11 -12.92 -9.86
CA ILE A 73 0.14 -12.09 -11.03
C ILE A 73 -0.80 -12.65 -12.08
N ASN A 74 -1.73 -11.82 -12.55
CA ASN A 74 -2.51 -12.18 -13.73
C ASN A 74 -1.60 -11.93 -14.92
N GLU A 75 -1.02 -12.99 -15.48
CA GLU A 75 -0.46 -12.93 -16.83
C GLU A 75 -1.66 -12.78 -17.77
N GLN A 76 -1.84 -11.57 -18.32
CA GLN A 76 -2.70 -11.37 -19.49
C GLN A 76 -1.97 -11.83 -20.75
#